data_AF-A0A8T4JNY2-F1
#
_entry.id   AF-A0A8T4JNY2-F1
#
_cell.length_a   1.000
_cell.length_b   1.000
_cell.length_c   1.000
_cell.angle_alpha   90.00
_cell.angle_beta   90.00
_cell.angle_gamma   90.00
#
_symmetry.space_group_name_H-M   'P 1'
#
loop_
_entity.id
_entity.type
_entity.pdbx_description
1 polymer ?
#
loop_
_entity_poly.entity_id
_entity_poly.type
_entity_poly.pdbx_seq_one_letter_code
_entity_poly.pdbx_strand_id
1 'polypeptide(L)' 'LWIRPGDTVIVKPWEFDGDTRGDVLLKYTPAEIEWLKRKGFLKDVVDEF' A
#
# COMPACT_ATOMS: atom_id res chain seq x y z
N LEU A 1 10.88 6.77 7.48
CA LEU A 1 10.59 5.63 6.58
C LEU A 1 11.14 5.97 5.20
N TRP A 2 12.04 5.17 4.63
CA TRP A 2 12.53 5.42 3.28
C TRP A 2 11.66 4.66 2.27
N ILE A 3 11.00 5.38 1.38
CA ILE A 3 10.09 4.84 0.37
C ILE A 3 10.70 5.11 -1.02
N ARG A 4 10.57 4.15 -1.92
CA ARG A 4 10.97 4.24 -3.33
C ARG A 4 9.78 3.84 -4.21
N PRO A 5 9.77 4.27 -5.49
CA PRO A 5 8.79 3.77 -6.46
C PRO A 5 8.79 2.24 -6.49
N GLY A 6 7.58 1.64 -6.54
CA GLY A 6 7.37 0.19 -6.50
C GLY A 6 7.18 -0.41 -5.09
N ASP A 7 7.39 0.37 -4.02
CA ASP A 7 7.07 -0.09 -2.66
C ASP A 7 5.56 -0.11 -2.42
N THR A 8 5.05 -1.18 -1.80
CA THR A 8 3.65 -1.25 -1.34
C THR A 8 3.53 -0.73 0.09
N VAL A 9 2.60 0.20 0.31
CA VAL A 9 2.39 0.86 1.61
C VAL A 9 0.91 0.87 2.02
N ILE A 10 0.65 0.93 3.32
CA ILE A 10 -0.67 1.26 3.85
C ILE A 10 -0.75 2.77 4.02
N VAL A 11 -1.75 3.38 3.40
CA VAL A 11 -2.05 4.81 3.54
C VAL A 11 -3.35 4.97 4.30
N LYS A 12 -3.37 5.90 5.27
CA LYS A 12 -4.59 6.39 5.89
C LYS A 12 -4.96 7.73 5.23
N PRO A 13 -6.06 7.80 4.48
CA PRO A 13 -6.57 9.07 3.96
C PRO A 13 -6.79 10.08 5.09
N TRP A 14 -6.48 11.35 4.83
CA TRP A 14 -6.81 12.43 5.76
C TRP A 14 -8.32 12.68 5.81
N GLU A 15 -8.79 13.27 6.92
CA GLU A 15 -10.20 13.65 7.06
C GLU A 15 -10.59 14.74 6.05
N PHE A 16 -9.64 15.60 5.69
CA PHE A 16 -9.79 16.62 4.65
C PHE A 16 -8.89 16.25 3.47
N ASP A 17 -9.44 16.29 2.26
CA ASP A 17 -8.76 15.93 1.01
C ASP A 17 -8.22 14.49 0.94
N GLY A 18 -8.89 13.56 1.61
CA GLY A 18 -8.51 12.14 1.68
C GLY A 18 -8.38 11.44 0.32
N ASP A 19 -9.05 11.96 -0.72
CA ASP A 19 -8.95 11.45 -2.09
C ASP A 19 -7.57 11.74 -2.72
N THR A 20 -6.83 12.73 -2.20
CA THR A 20 -5.54 13.18 -2.76
C THR A 20 -4.38 13.11 -1.76
N ARG A 21 -4.67 13.10 -0.45
CA ARG A 21 -3.67 13.19 0.62
C ARG A 21 -3.95 12.19 1.74
N GLY A 22 -2.86 11.71 2.34
CA GLY A 22 -2.93 10.75 3.44
C GLY A 22 -1.58 10.50 4.08
N ASP A 23 -1.61 9.86 5.24
CA ASP A 23 -0.41 9.45 5.99
C ASP A 23 -0.02 8.03 5.64
N VAL A 24 1.27 7.82 5.38
CA VAL A 24 1.83 6.47 5.25
C VAL A 24 2.03 5.87 6.64
N LEU A 25 1.29 4.80 6.94
CA LEU A 25 1.36 4.13 8.23
C LEU A 25 2.44 3.05 8.25
N LEU A 26 2.54 2.27 7.17
CA LEU A 26 3.43 1.11 7.09
C LEU A 26 3.90 0.89 5.66
N LYS A 27 5.14 0.42 5.52
CA LYS A 27 5.66 -0.16 4.29
C LYS A 27 5.74 -1.67 4.45
N TYR A 28 5.13 -2.40 3.52
CA TYR A 28 5.25 -3.85 3.50
C TYR A 28 6.59 -4.29 2.91
N THR A 29 7.10 -5.37 3.46
CA THR A 29 8.16 -6.16 2.86
C THR A 29 7.60 -7.08 1.76
N PRO A 30 8.41 -7.55 0.81
CA PRO A 30 7.97 -8.48 -0.22
C PRO A 30 7.31 -9.75 0.32
N ALA A 31 7.81 -10.29 1.44
CA ALA A 31 7.26 -11.49 2.07
C ALA A 31 5.85 -11.25 2.66
N GLU A 32 5.61 -10.08 3.27
CA GLU A 32 4.28 -9.71 3.77
C GLU A 32 3.28 -9.51 2.63
N ILE A 33 3.72 -8.92 1.52
CA ILE A 33 2.89 -8.77 0.32
C ILE A 33 2.47 -10.15 -0.20
N GLU A 34 3.42 -11.10 -0.29
CA GLU A 34 3.13 -12.46 -0.72
C GLU A 34 2.12 -13.15 0.23
N TRP A 35 2.29 -12.97 1.54
CA TRP A 35 1.35 -13.47 2.53
C TRP A 35 -0.07 -12.89 2.34
N LEU A 36 -0.17 -11.58 2.10
CA LEU A 36 -1.45 -10.89 1.86
C LEU A 36 -2.15 -11.37 0.58
N LYS A 37 -1.38 -11.57 -0.49
CA LYS A 37 -1.89 -12.14 -1.76
C LYS A 37 -2.43 -13.54 -1.57
N ARG A 38 -1.67 -14.43 -0.90
CA ARG A 38 -2.09 -15.81 -0.62
C ARG A 38 -3.37 -15.89 0.23
N LYS A 39 -3.58 -14.91 1.11
CA LYS A 39 -4.78 -14.82 1.95
C LYS A 39 -5.97 -14.13 1.25
N GLY A 40 -5.78 -13.58 0.06
CA GLY A 40 -6.81 -12.84 -0.68
C GLY A 40 -7.12 -11.46 -0.10
N PHE A 41 -6.26 -10.93 0.78
CA PHE A 41 -6.39 -9.55 1.29
C PHE A 41 -5.95 -8.50 0.26
N LEU A 42 -4.99 -8.86 -0.59
CA LEU A 42 -4.67 -8.12 -1.79
C LEU A 42 -5.45 -8.74 -2.95
N LYS A 43 -6.50 -8.06 -3.44
CA LYS A 43 -7.09 -8.39 -4.74
C LYS A 43 -6.20 -7.83 -5.83
N ASP A 44 -6.11 -8.52 -6.97
CA ASP A 44 -5.21 -8.20 -8.10
C ASP A 44 -5.03 -6.69 -8.22
N VAL A 45 -3.88 -6.23 -7.75
CA VAL A 45 -3.49 -4.84 -7.93
C VAL A 45 -3.23 -4.76 -9.42
N VAL A 46 -4.12 -4.09 -10.13
CA VAL A 46 -3.88 -3.78 -11.54
C VAL A 46 -2.59 -2.98 -11.54
N ASP A 47 -1.53 -3.60 -12.03
CA ASP A 47 -0.23 -2.97 -12.20
C ASP A 47 -0.41 -2.00 -13.37
N GLU A 48 -0.93 -0.80 -13.09
CA GLU A 48 -1.15 0.27 -14.07
C GLU A 48 0.15 1.07 -14.30
N PHE A 49 1.28 0.38 -14.48
CA PHE A 49 2.56 1.00 -14.80
C PHE A 49 3.22 0.39 -16.03
#